data_AF-F3FGW9-F1
#
_entry.id   AF-F3FGW9-F1
#
_cell.length_a   1.000
_cell.length_b   1.000
_cell.length_c   1.000
_cell.angle_alpha   90.00
_cell.angle_beta   90.00
_cell.angle_gamma   90.00
#
_symmetry.space_group_name_H-M   'P 1'
#
loop_
_entity.id
_entity.type
_entity.pdbx_description
1 polymer ?
#
loop_
_entity_poly.entity_id
_entity_poly.type
_entity_poly.pdbx_seq_one_letter_code
_entity_poly.pdbx_strand_id
1 'polypeptide(L)'
;FLTLAIMSGPDVTGIIKGTIGFSIPPDEGVHGALLVAVSVIGAVAGSIANFVHPYVMREKGWTGPEHKRIQRNDLLFAVIVGIIINLAIWVVGVEILRPNGIQVNTLADLGKALEIFFGPLGWYIFFIGVFATLFASISGKTTAFPMLITDAFQHIQPKRRERYGKVFHHDPMHRWFMLFILVTPLIWSLPGMPDFVTLTLGVNALNIIGLPVISLGLLIMSNQKSLLSKEYRNNWFENIALTFATGLALWVAFQLGTELLT
;
A
#
# COMPACT_ATOMS: atom_id res chain seq x y z
N PHE A 1 -9.88 -9.41 15.09
CA PHE A 1 -9.74 -7.98 15.38
C PHE A 1 -11.06 -7.28 15.59
N LEU A 2 -11.97 -7.22 14.62
CA LEU A 2 -13.27 -6.53 14.81
C LEU A 2 -14.05 -7.02 16.04
N THR A 3 -14.17 -8.33 16.20
CA THR A 3 -14.82 -8.93 17.37
C THR A 3 -14.14 -8.50 18.68
N LEU A 4 -12.80 -8.52 18.74
CA LEU A 4 -12.05 -8.06 19.91
C LEU A 4 -12.29 -6.59 20.20
N ALA A 5 -12.23 -5.74 19.16
CA ALA A 5 -12.41 -4.31 19.29
C ALA A 5 -13.81 -3.94 19.78
N ILE A 6 -14.84 -4.73 19.44
CA ILE A 6 -16.20 -4.53 19.95
C ILE A 6 -16.31 -5.05 21.39
N MET A 7 -15.77 -6.24 21.66
CA MET A 7 -15.89 -6.89 22.97
C MET A 7 -15.02 -6.25 24.05
N SER A 8 -13.95 -5.55 23.69
CA SER A 8 -13.09 -4.84 24.65
C SER A 8 -13.78 -3.63 25.30
N GLY A 9 -14.98 -3.25 24.82
CA GLY A 9 -15.73 -2.10 25.36
C GLY A 9 -14.98 -0.78 25.16
N PRO A 10 -14.58 -0.44 23.92
CA PRO A 10 -13.67 0.66 23.67
C PRO A 10 -14.30 2.01 24.01
N ASP A 11 -13.46 2.96 24.43
CA ASP A 11 -13.92 4.33 24.64
C ASP A 11 -14.37 4.99 23.31
N VAL A 12 -15.68 4.94 23.05
CA VAL A 12 -16.31 5.54 21.87
C VAL A 12 -16.05 7.04 21.80
N THR A 13 -15.98 7.72 22.95
CA THR A 13 -15.69 9.16 23.00
C THR A 13 -14.25 9.42 22.59
N GLY A 14 -13.31 8.63 23.10
CA GLY A 14 -11.90 8.63 22.71
C GLY A 14 -11.71 8.36 21.22
N ILE A 15 -12.40 7.35 20.66
CA ILE A 15 -12.35 7.04 19.22
C ILE A 15 -12.85 8.22 18.39
N ILE A 16 -14.00 8.81 18.74
CA ILE A 16 -14.56 9.95 18.00
C ILE A 16 -13.62 11.16 18.09
N LYS A 17 -13.10 11.46 19.29
CA LYS A 17 -12.13 12.54 19.49
C LYS A 17 -10.82 12.29 18.74
N GLY A 18 -10.31 11.06 18.68
CA GLY A 18 -9.09 10.75 17.95
C GLY A 18 -9.28 10.71 16.43
N THR A 19 -10.47 10.34 15.96
CA THR A 19 -10.76 10.24 14.52
C THR A 19 -11.10 11.60 13.91
N ILE A 20 -11.83 12.45 14.65
CA ILE A 20 -12.30 13.76 14.16
C ILE A 20 -11.48 14.91 14.73
N GLY A 21 -10.90 14.73 15.93
CA GLY A 21 -10.01 15.71 16.52
C GLY A 21 -8.69 15.70 15.77
N PHE A 22 -8.44 16.77 15.02
CA PHE A 22 -7.14 17.08 14.40
C PHE A 22 -6.06 17.43 15.45
N SER A 23 -6.14 16.88 16.66
CA SER A 23 -5.11 17.07 17.68
C SER A 23 -3.90 16.22 17.30
N ILE A 24 -2.82 16.89 16.90
CA ILE A 24 -1.53 16.24 16.68
C ILE A 24 -1.04 15.76 18.06
N PRO A 25 -0.77 14.46 18.24
CA PRO A 25 -0.22 13.95 19.50
C PRO A 25 1.09 14.68 19.85
N PRO A 26 1.42 14.84 21.14
CA PRO A 26 2.75 15.27 21.55
C PRO A 26 3.81 14.36 20.92
N ASP A 27 4.95 14.93 20.51
CA ASP A 27 6.06 14.18 19.92
C ASP A 27 6.71 13.28 20.97
N GLU A 28 6.18 12.06 21.14
CA GLU A 28 6.68 11.05 22.08
C GLU A 28 7.57 9.98 21.41
N GLY A 29 8.00 10.21 20.16
CA GLY A 29 8.81 9.27 19.37
C GLY A 29 10.06 9.89 18.73
N VAL A 30 10.90 9.04 18.13
CA VAL A 30 12.13 9.44 17.40
C VAL A 30 11.82 10.37 16.22
N HIS A 31 10.62 10.23 15.64
CA HIS A 31 10.06 11.07 14.60
C HIS A 31 8.76 11.70 15.09
N GLY A 32 8.54 12.98 14.79
CA GLY A 32 7.32 13.67 15.21
C GLY A 32 6.04 13.05 14.63
N ALA A 33 4.93 13.07 15.37
CA ALA A 33 3.71 12.36 14.99
C ALA A 33 3.13 12.86 13.66
N LEU A 34 3.23 14.17 13.41
CA LEU A 34 2.83 14.79 12.15
C LEU A 34 3.71 14.30 10.99
N LEU A 35 5.01 14.17 11.21
CA LEU A 35 5.97 13.71 10.21
C LEU A 35 5.66 12.27 9.79
N VAL A 36 5.37 11.38 10.73
CA VAL A 36 4.96 10.00 10.42
C VAL A 36 3.65 10.00 9.61
N ALA A 37 2.65 10.77 10.04
CA ALA A 37 1.36 10.83 9.34
C ALA A 37 1.52 11.34 7.89
N VAL A 38 2.26 12.43 7.70
CA VAL A 38 2.53 13.01 6.38
C VAL A 38 3.31 12.03 5.51
N SER A 39 4.31 11.34 6.07
CA SER A 39 5.12 10.37 5.33
C SER A 39 4.32 9.18 4.83
N VAL A 40 3.39 8.67 5.64
CA VAL A 40 2.48 7.59 5.21
C VAL A 40 1.59 8.06 4.06
N ILE A 41 1.04 9.27 4.12
CA ILE A 41 0.18 9.81 3.05
C ILE A 41 0.97 9.98 1.75
N GLY A 42 2.17 10.59 1.82
CA GLY A 42 3.03 10.80 0.67
C GLY A 42 3.46 9.48 0.02
N ALA A 43 3.80 8.47 0.81
CA ALA A 43 4.18 7.15 0.32
C ALA A 43 3.03 6.44 -0.42
N VAL A 44 1.79 6.56 0.07
CA VAL A 44 0.61 5.99 -0.60
C VAL A 44 0.34 6.71 -1.94
N ALA A 45 0.45 8.03 -1.96
CA ALA A 45 0.24 8.84 -3.17
C ALA A 45 1.27 8.54 -4.27
N GLY A 46 2.56 8.42 -3.91
CA GLY A 46 3.63 8.10 -4.85
C GLY A 46 3.81 6.60 -5.15
N SER A 47 2.95 5.74 -4.63
CA SER A 47 3.11 4.29 -4.76
C SER A 47 2.97 3.79 -6.19
N ILE A 48 3.90 2.92 -6.62
CA ILE A 48 3.87 2.28 -7.94
C ILE A 48 2.61 1.41 -8.14
N ALA A 49 1.96 0.98 -7.06
CA ALA A 49 0.70 0.25 -7.11
C ALA A 49 -0.39 1.05 -7.85
N ASN A 50 -0.33 2.38 -7.83
CA ASN A 50 -1.25 3.24 -8.57
C ASN A 50 -1.16 3.04 -10.09
N PHE A 51 0.03 2.70 -10.61
CA PHE A 51 0.21 2.36 -12.03
C PHE A 51 -0.12 0.91 -12.36
N VAL A 52 -0.12 0.02 -11.36
CA VAL A 52 -0.52 -1.38 -11.55
C VAL A 52 -2.05 -1.51 -11.62
N HIS A 53 -2.78 -0.67 -10.88
CA HIS A 53 -4.24 -0.75 -10.78
C HIS A 53 -4.99 -0.82 -12.14
N PRO A 54 -4.68 0.03 -13.15
CA PRO A 54 -5.33 -0.03 -14.47
C PRO A 54 -5.18 -1.39 -15.18
N TYR A 55 -4.07 -2.10 -14.97
CA TYR A 55 -3.84 -3.42 -15.59
C TYR A 55 -4.79 -4.47 -15.01
N VAL A 56 -5.00 -4.46 -13.69
CA VAL A 56 -5.94 -5.36 -13.02
C VAL A 56 -7.38 -5.05 -13.42
N MET A 57 -7.74 -3.76 -13.54
CA MET A 57 -9.07 -3.37 -14.03
C MET A 57 -9.30 -3.85 -15.47
N ARG A 58 -8.26 -3.78 -16.30
CA ARG A 58 -8.31 -4.28 -17.68
C ARG A 58 -8.44 -5.80 -17.76
N GLU A 59 -7.79 -6.56 -16.88
CA GLU A 59 -7.98 -8.02 -16.80
C GLU A 59 -9.40 -8.40 -16.35
N LYS A 60 -10.04 -7.61 -15.47
CA LYS A 60 -11.46 -7.76 -15.13
C LYS A 60 -12.42 -7.44 -16.29
N GLY A 61 -11.90 -6.95 -17.43
CA GLY A 61 -12.71 -6.50 -18.56
C GLY A 61 -13.34 -5.12 -18.35
N TRP A 62 -12.96 -4.40 -17.29
CA TRP A 62 -13.51 -3.08 -16.96
C TRP A 62 -12.80 -1.98 -17.77
N THR A 63 -12.97 -2.05 -19.09
CA THR A 63 -12.35 -1.12 -20.04
C THR A 63 -13.40 -0.18 -20.60
N GLY A 64 -13.43 1.05 -20.10
CA GLY A 64 -14.30 2.09 -20.63
C GLY A 64 -14.99 2.92 -19.55
N PRO A 65 -15.63 4.04 -19.92
CA PRO A 65 -16.23 4.95 -18.96
C PRO A 65 -17.45 4.40 -18.22
N GLU A 66 -18.18 3.45 -18.82
CA GLU A 66 -19.32 2.77 -18.21
C GLU A 66 -18.92 2.04 -16.92
N HIS A 67 -17.67 1.59 -16.84
CA HIS A 67 -17.12 0.93 -15.65
C HIS A 67 -16.59 1.89 -14.59
N LYS A 68 -16.55 3.21 -14.84
CA LYS A 68 -15.98 4.20 -13.90
C LYS A 68 -16.68 4.19 -12.54
N ARG A 69 -18.01 4.08 -12.54
CA ARG A 69 -18.80 4.09 -11.29
C ARG A 69 -18.56 2.82 -10.47
N ILE A 70 -18.53 1.65 -11.12
CA ILE A 70 -18.29 0.38 -10.42
C ILE A 70 -16.85 0.30 -9.89
N GLN A 71 -15.86 0.74 -10.67
CA GLN A 71 -14.46 0.84 -10.24
C GLN A 71 -14.30 1.74 -9.01
N ARG A 72 -14.92 2.92 -9.01
CA ARG A 72 -14.86 3.84 -7.87
C ARG A 72 -15.50 3.24 -6.62
N ASN A 73 -16.63 2.59 -6.77
CA ASN A 73 -17.33 1.97 -5.64
C ASN A 73 -16.55 0.76 -5.09
N ASP A 74 -15.97 -0.07 -5.95
CA ASP A 74 -15.09 -1.19 -5.57
C ASP A 74 -13.88 -0.68 -4.76
N LEU A 75 -13.22 0.36 -5.26
CA LEU A 75 -12.08 0.98 -4.58
C LEU A 75 -12.49 1.60 -3.24
N LEU A 76 -13.59 2.36 -3.20
CA LEU A 76 -14.08 2.96 -1.96
C LEU A 76 -14.45 1.90 -0.93
N PHE A 77 -15.09 0.81 -1.36
CA PHE A 77 -15.42 -0.31 -0.49
C PHE A 77 -14.14 -0.94 0.10
N ALA A 78 -13.15 -1.24 -0.73
CA ALA A 78 -11.87 -1.78 -0.28
C ALA A 78 -11.15 -0.86 0.72
N VAL A 79 -11.12 0.46 0.44
CA VAL A 79 -10.53 1.46 1.34
C VAL A 79 -11.26 1.53 2.68
N ILE A 80 -12.61 1.57 2.66
CA ILE A 80 -13.43 1.63 3.88
C ILE A 80 -13.20 0.38 4.74
N VAL A 81 -13.21 -0.81 4.13
CA VAL A 81 -12.92 -2.06 4.84
C VAL A 81 -11.52 -2.04 5.45
N GLY A 82 -10.52 -1.54 4.71
CA GLY A 82 -9.16 -1.37 5.20
C GLY A 82 -9.08 -0.44 6.42
N ILE A 83 -9.76 0.71 6.37
CA ILE A 83 -9.84 1.66 7.49
C ILE A 83 -10.48 1.01 8.71
N ILE A 84 -11.61 0.31 8.53
CA ILE A 84 -12.32 -0.37 9.61
C ILE A 84 -11.43 -1.42 10.30
N ILE A 85 -10.70 -2.23 9.52
CA ILE A 85 -9.79 -3.23 10.07
C ILE A 85 -8.62 -2.56 10.80
N ASN A 86 -8.05 -1.49 10.24
CA ASN A 86 -6.93 -0.77 10.85
C ASN A 86 -7.34 -0.14 12.19
N LEU A 87 -8.50 0.53 12.25
CA LEU A 87 -9.05 1.06 13.49
C LEU A 87 -9.30 -0.04 14.53
N ALA A 88 -9.81 -1.20 14.10
CA ALA A 88 -10.00 -2.33 15.01
C ALA A 88 -8.67 -2.84 15.59
N ILE A 89 -7.58 -2.85 14.80
CA ILE A 89 -6.25 -3.20 15.28
C ILE A 89 -5.74 -2.16 16.29
N TRP A 90 -5.94 -0.87 16.02
CA TRP A 90 -5.57 0.20 16.95
C TRP A 90 -6.31 0.09 18.28
N VAL A 91 -7.61 -0.17 18.25
CA VAL A 91 -8.42 -0.39 19.46
C VAL A 91 -7.87 -1.58 20.25
N VAL A 92 -7.56 -2.70 19.60
CA VAL A 92 -6.92 -3.85 20.26
C VAL A 92 -5.56 -3.47 20.85
N GLY A 93 -4.79 -2.62 20.17
CA GLY A 93 -3.54 -2.07 20.69
C GLY A 93 -3.71 -1.31 22.00
N VAL A 94 -4.69 -0.41 22.05
CA VAL A 94 -4.92 0.47 23.21
C VAL A 94 -5.63 -0.26 24.36
N GLU A 95 -6.62 -1.08 24.08
CA GLU A 95 -7.48 -1.70 25.11
C GLU A 95 -6.97 -3.06 25.59
N ILE A 96 -6.21 -3.78 24.77
CA ILE A 96 -5.72 -5.12 25.12
C ILE A 96 -4.21 -5.12 25.32
N LEU A 97 -3.43 -4.66 24.34
CA LEU A 97 -1.98 -4.80 24.39
C LEU A 97 -1.33 -3.86 25.40
N ARG A 98 -1.70 -2.57 25.37
CA ARG A 98 -1.13 -1.55 26.27
C ARG A 98 -1.37 -1.84 27.76
N PRO A 99 -2.58 -2.21 28.23
CA PRO A 99 -2.83 -2.48 29.64
C PRO A 99 -2.14 -3.76 30.13
N ASN A 100 -1.91 -4.72 29.23
CA ASN A 100 -1.14 -5.93 29.52
C ASN A 100 0.38 -5.73 29.41
N GLY A 101 0.86 -4.51 29.18
CA GLY A 101 2.29 -4.19 29.06
C GLY A 101 2.97 -4.83 27.85
N ILE A 102 2.20 -5.27 26.84
CA ILE A 102 2.73 -5.93 25.65
C ILE A 102 3.11 -4.88 24.61
N GLN A 103 4.40 -4.73 24.37
CA GLN A 103 4.91 -3.94 23.25
C GLN A 103 4.86 -4.74 21.96
N VAL A 104 4.37 -4.11 20.88
CA VAL A 104 4.28 -4.74 19.55
C VAL A 104 5.62 -4.62 18.84
N ASN A 105 6.45 -5.66 18.98
CA ASN A 105 7.73 -5.75 18.28
C ASN A 105 7.68 -6.78 17.15
N THR A 106 6.88 -7.83 17.32
CA THR A 106 6.76 -8.92 16.37
C THR A 106 5.31 -9.23 16.02
N LEU A 107 5.11 -9.93 14.91
CA LEU A 107 3.80 -10.46 14.52
C LEU A 107 3.22 -11.38 15.61
N ALA A 108 4.07 -12.11 16.33
CA ALA A 108 3.63 -13.00 17.41
C ALA A 108 3.04 -12.23 18.60
N ASP A 109 3.49 -11.00 18.85
CA ASP A 109 2.94 -10.16 19.93
C ASP A 109 1.51 -9.72 19.64
N LEU A 110 1.16 -9.50 18.37
CA LEU A 110 -0.24 -9.28 17.97
C LEU A 110 -1.09 -10.54 18.14
N GLY A 111 -0.50 -11.73 17.90
CA GLY A 111 -1.14 -13.01 18.16
C GLY A 111 -1.50 -13.21 19.64
N LYS A 112 -0.65 -12.74 20.55
CA LYS A 112 -0.91 -12.79 22.00
C LYS A 112 -2.19 -12.06 22.40
N ALA A 113 -2.54 -10.94 21.74
CA ALA A 113 -3.80 -10.25 22.01
C ALA A 113 -5.03 -11.16 21.78
N LEU A 114 -5.01 -11.93 20.69
CA LEU A 114 -6.08 -12.87 20.37
C LEU A 114 -6.06 -14.07 21.31
N GLU A 115 -4.87 -14.51 21.74
CA GLU A 115 -4.69 -15.59 22.69
C GLU A 115 -5.23 -15.25 24.09
N ILE A 116 -4.96 -14.05 24.60
CA ILE A 116 -5.44 -13.59 25.91
C ILE A 116 -6.96 -13.65 25.99
N PHE A 117 -7.64 -13.31 24.89
CA PHE A 117 -9.10 -13.18 24.89
C PHE A 117 -9.83 -14.47 24.49
N PHE A 118 -9.31 -15.22 23.51
CA PHE A 118 -9.95 -16.44 22.98
C PHE A 118 -9.23 -17.74 23.36
N GLY A 119 -8.19 -17.66 24.19
CA GLY A 119 -7.31 -18.79 24.51
C GLY A 119 -6.46 -19.23 23.30
N PRO A 120 -5.87 -20.44 23.35
CA PRO A 120 -4.96 -20.94 22.31
C PRO A 120 -5.57 -20.96 20.90
N LEU A 121 -6.89 -21.14 20.79
CA LEU A 121 -7.59 -21.11 19.50
C LEU A 121 -7.49 -19.74 18.83
N GLY A 122 -7.51 -18.64 19.60
CA GLY A 122 -7.33 -17.29 19.07
C GLY A 122 -6.00 -17.10 18.37
N TRP A 123 -4.94 -17.69 18.92
CA TRP A 123 -3.61 -17.68 18.34
C TRP A 123 -3.58 -18.40 16.98
N TYR A 124 -4.15 -19.60 16.88
CA TYR A 124 -4.20 -20.32 15.60
C TYR A 124 -5.02 -19.59 14.54
N ILE A 125 -6.19 -19.07 14.91
CA ILE A 125 -7.04 -18.29 13.98
C ILE A 125 -6.29 -17.05 13.48
N PHE A 126 -5.54 -16.37 14.35
CA PHE A 126 -4.72 -15.23 13.97
C PHE A 126 -3.71 -15.62 12.89
N PHE A 127 -2.91 -16.66 13.13
CA PHE A 127 -1.85 -17.06 12.20
C PHE A 127 -2.39 -17.60 10.88
N ILE A 128 -3.52 -18.31 10.88
CA ILE A 128 -4.21 -18.72 9.65
C ILE A 128 -4.67 -17.48 8.85
N GLY A 129 -5.22 -16.48 9.53
CA GLY A 129 -5.64 -15.21 8.90
C GLY A 129 -4.46 -14.42 8.33
N VAL A 130 -3.35 -14.35 9.06
CA VAL A 130 -2.12 -13.72 8.58
C VAL A 130 -1.57 -14.47 7.38
N PHE A 131 -1.50 -15.80 7.43
CA PHE A 131 -1.07 -16.61 6.30
C PHE A 131 -1.93 -16.36 5.05
N ALA A 132 -3.26 -16.38 5.19
CA ALA A 132 -4.18 -16.12 4.08
C ALA A 132 -3.98 -14.71 3.49
N THR A 133 -3.76 -13.71 4.33
CA THR A 133 -3.53 -12.31 3.92
C THR A 133 -2.20 -12.14 3.19
N LEU A 134 -1.12 -12.73 3.71
CA LEU A 134 0.19 -12.71 3.09
C LEU A 134 0.19 -13.45 1.74
N PHE A 135 -0.43 -14.63 1.70
CA PHE A 135 -0.58 -15.41 0.48
C PHE A 135 -1.35 -14.64 -0.60
N ALA A 136 -2.49 -14.02 -0.23
CA ALA A 136 -3.26 -13.20 -1.15
C ALA A 136 -2.45 -11.99 -1.68
N SER A 137 -1.66 -11.35 -0.81
CA SER A 137 -0.81 -10.21 -1.20
C SER A 137 0.29 -10.63 -2.19
N ILE A 138 0.98 -11.74 -1.91
CA ILE A 138 2.04 -12.26 -2.78
C ILE A 138 1.45 -12.66 -4.14
N SER A 139 0.33 -13.38 -4.14
CA SER A 139 -0.36 -13.79 -5.37
C SER A 139 -0.75 -12.58 -6.22
N GLY A 140 -1.39 -11.57 -5.62
CA GLY A 140 -1.79 -10.35 -6.33
C GLY A 140 -0.60 -9.54 -6.87
N LYS A 141 0.49 -9.41 -6.11
CA LYS A 141 1.68 -8.71 -6.58
C LYS A 141 2.38 -9.46 -7.71
N THR A 142 2.48 -10.78 -7.59
CA THR A 142 3.15 -11.67 -8.56
C THR A 142 2.43 -11.70 -9.89
N THR A 143 1.11 -11.50 -9.93
CA THR A 143 0.37 -11.39 -11.20
C THR A 143 0.39 -9.97 -11.74
N ALA A 144 0.20 -8.96 -10.90
CA ALA A 144 -0.08 -7.61 -11.36
C ALA A 144 1.17 -6.80 -11.73
N PHE A 145 2.25 -6.89 -10.95
CA PHE A 145 3.47 -6.11 -11.21
C PHE A 145 4.20 -6.53 -12.49
N PRO A 146 4.32 -7.82 -12.83
CA PRO A 146 4.96 -8.22 -14.09
C PRO A 146 4.22 -7.70 -15.32
N MET A 147 2.91 -7.42 -15.25
CA MET A 147 2.20 -6.80 -16.37
C MET A 147 2.72 -5.39 -16.65
N LEU A 148 2.85 -4.56 -15.61
CA LEU A 148 3.40 -3.21 -15.72
C LEU A 148 4.83 -3.23 -16.28
N ILE A 149 5.68 -4.10 -15.74
CA ILE A 149 7.08 -4.21 -16.17
C ILE A 149 7.15 -4.67 -17.63
N THR A 150 6.37 -5.69 -18.00
CA THR A 150 6.35 -6.22 -19.38
C THR A 150 5.87 -5.16 -20.37
N ASP A 151 4.84 -4.38 -20.01
CA ASP A 151 4.33 -3.30 -20.86
C ASP A 151 5.39 -2.18 -21.04
N ALA A 152 6.09 -1.80 -19.97
CA ALA A 152 7.20 -0.85 -20.06
C ALA A 152 8.31 -1.33 -21.00
N PHE A 153 8.71 -2.61 -20.92
CA PHE A 153 9.70 -3.19 -21.82
C PHE A 153 9.21 -3.25 -23.28
N GLN A 154 7.96 -3.62 -23.51
CA GLN A 154 7.36 -3.62 -24.83
C GLN A 154 7.23 -2.22 -25.44
N HIS A 155 7.11 -1.19 -24.60
CA HIS A 155 7.14 0.20 -25.04
C HIS A 155 8.54 0.66 -25.46
N ILE A 156 9.57 0.27 -24.70
CA ILE A 156 10.98 0.56 -25.02
C ILE A 156 11.45 -0.24 -26.26
N GLN A 157 10.94 -1.45 -26.47
CA GLN A 157 11.27 -2.32 -27.59
C GLN A 157 10.03 -2.68 -28.43
N PRO A 158 9.60 -1.82 -29.36
CA PRO A 158 8.37 -2.02 -30.14
C PRO A 158 8.31 -3.33 -30.93
N LYS A 159 9.45 -3.82 -31.43
CA LYS A 159 9.57 -5.13 -32.12
C LYS A 159 9.11 -6.30 -31.26
N ARG A 160 9.25 -6.18 -29.94
CA ARG A 160 8.82 -7.20 -28.97
C ARG A 160 7.30 -7.21 -28.83
N ARG A 161 6.69 -6.02 -28.80
CA ARG A 161 5.23 -5.85 -28.82
C ARG A 161 4.60 -6.42 -30.09
N GLU A 162 5.25 -6.23 -31.23
CA GLU A 162 4.83 -6.83 -32.50
C GLU A 162 4.89 -8.36 -32.47
N ARG A 163 5.93 -8.92 -31.84
CA ARG A 163 6.15 -10.37 -31.73
C ARG A 163 5.18 -11.07 -30.78
N TYR A 164 4.97 -10.53 -29.58
CA TYR A 164 4.21 -11.19 -28.50
C TYR A 164 2.78 -10.64 -28.33
N GLY A 165 2.45 -9.55 -29.03
CA GLY A 165 1.11 -8.97 -29.03
C GLY A 165 0.76 -8.23 -27.74
N LYS A 166 -0.55 -7.97 -27.54
CA LYS A 166 -1.08 -7.18 -26.41
C LYS A 166 -1.37 -8.01 -25.15
N VAL A 167 -1.20 -9.34 -25.21
CA VAL A 167 -1.44 -10.25 -24.09
C VAL A 167 -0.10 -10.47 -23.39
N PHE A 168 0.08 -9.84 -22.22
CA PHE A 168 1.37 -9.83 -21.52
C PHE A 168 1.88 -11.24 -21.15
N HIS A 169 0.96 -12.16 -20.82
CA HIS A 169 1.25 -13.56 -20.47
C HIS A 169 1.97 -14.36 -21.57
N HIS A 170 1.91 -13.90 -22.84
CA HIS A 170 2.61 -14.53 -23.96
C HIS A 170 4.08 -14.10 -24.06
N ASP A 171 4.48 -12.99 -23.43
CA ASP A 171 5.88 -12.57 -23.42
C ASP A 171 6.66 -13.42 -22.40
N PRO A 172 7.74 -14.11 -22.80
CA PRO A 172 8.60 -14.83 -21.86
C PRO A 172 9.12 -13.94 -20.72
N MET A 173 9.25 -12.63 -20.94
CA MET A 173 9.66 -11.68 -19.91
C MET A 173 8.67 -11.63 -18.75
N HIS A 174 7.38 -11.72 -19.04
CA HIS A 174 6.34 -11.68 -18.04
C HIS A 174 6.52 -12.84 -17.04
N ARG A 175 6.80 -14.04 -17.55
CA ARG A 175 7.09 -15.22 -16.72
C ARG A 175 8.38 -15.06 -15.91
N TRP A 176 9.43 -14.49 -16.51
CA TRP A 176 10.67 -14.20 -15.79
C TRP A 176 10.46 -13.22 -14.64
N PHE A 177 9.72 -12.12 -14.86
CA PHE A 177 9.42 -11.16 -13.79
C PHE A 177 8.47 -11.73 -12.74
N MET A 178 7.51 -12.56 -13.14
CA MET A 178 6.66 -13.30 -12.20
C MET A 178 7.50 -14.21 -11.29
N LEU A 179 8.40 -15.02 -11.87
CA LEU A 179 9.33 -15.85 -11.10
C LEU A 179 10.27 -15.03 -10.23
N PHE A 180 10.78 -13.91 -10.75
CA PHE A 180 11.64 -13.01 -10.00
C PHE A 180 10.92 -12.47 -8.75
N ILE A 181 9.70 -11.95 -8.89
CA ILE A 181 8.92 -11.41 -7.76
C ILE A 181 8.56 -12.51 -6.76
N LEU A 182 8.32 -13.73 -7.21
CA LEU A 182 7.98 -14.86 -6.34
C LEU A 182 9.21 -15.40 -5.58
N VAL A 183 10.35 -15.53 -6.26
CA VAL A 183 11.54 -16.19 -5.73
C VAL A 183 12.41 -15.23 -4.92
N THR A 184 12.42 -13.93 -5.25
CA THR A 184 13.27 -12.98 -4.53
C THR A 184 12.98 -12.93 -3.02
N PRO A 185 11.74 -12.83 -2.51
CA PRO A 185 11.51 -12.85 -1.07
C PRO A 185 11.97 -14.14 -0.41
N LEU A 186 11.89 -15.28 -1.10
CA LEU A 186 12.36 -16.57 -0.59
C LEU A 186 13.88 -16.60 -0.44
N ILE A 187 14.61 -16.10 -1.45
CA ILE A 187 16.09 -16.00 -1.38
C ILE A 187 16.49 -15.12 -0.21
N TRP A 188 15.88 -13.94 -0.09
CA TRP A 188 16.18 -12.97 0.97
C TRP A 188 15.78 -13.44 2.37
N SER A 189 14.90 -14.43 2.47
CA SER A 189 14.54 -15.07 3.74
C SER A 189 15.55 -16.13 4.20
N LEU A 190 16.57 -16.47 3.40
CA LEU A 190 17.56 -17.47 3.75
C LEU A 190 18.59 -16.94 4.77
N PRO A 191 19.13 -17.81 5.66
CA PRO A 191 20.18 -17.43 6.59
C PRO A 191 21.42 -16.88 5.86
N GLY A 192 21.92 -15.72 6.29
CA GLY A 192 23.14 -15.10 5.74
C GLY A 192 22.92 -14.12 4.58
N MET A 193 21.67 -13.82 4.21
CA MET A 193 21.35 -12.71 3.31
C MET A 193 21.47 -11.34 4.00
N PRO A 194 21.65 -10.23 3.25
CA PRO A 194 21.83 -8.91 3.85
C PRO A 194 20.65 -8.53 4.75
N ASP A 195 20.96 -7.91 5.89
CA ASP A 195 19.96 -7.53 6.88
C ASP A 195 18.85 -6.66 6.29
N PHE A 196 17.67 -6.73 6.91
CA PHE A 196 16.49 -5.93 6.57
C PHE A 196 16.82 -4.44 6.36
N VAL A 197 17.76 -3.90 7.14
CA VAL A 197 18.26 -2.52 7.03
C VAL A 197 18.83 -2.22 5.63
N THR A 198 19.65 -3.12 5.09
CA THR A 198 20.27 -2.95 3.76
C THR A 198 19.22 -2.95 2.66
N LEU A 199 18.22 -3.84 2.78
CA LEU A 199 17.11 -3.90 1.84
C LEU A 199 16.27 -2.62 1.89
N THR A 200 15.96 -2.14 3.09
CA THR A 200 15.23 -0.89 3.30
C THR A 200 15.97 0.30 2.70
N LEU A 201 17.30 0.36 2.87
CA LEU A 201 18.13 1.42 2.29
C LEU A 201 18.03 1.43 0.75
N GLY A 202 18.13 0.26 0.12
CA GLY A 202 17.99 0.12 -1.33
C GLY A 202 16.60 0.51 -1.84
N VAL A 203 15.55 0.11 -1.13
CA VAL A 203 14.16 0.48 -1.45
C VAL A 203 13.94 2.00 -1.27
N ASN A 204 14.48 2.59 -0.21
CA ASN A 204 14.38 4.03 0.02
C ASN A 204 15.09 4.83 -1.07
N ALA A 205 16.28 4.37 -1.52
CA ALA A 205 16.98 4.99 -2.64
C ALA A 205 16.13 5.00 -3.93
N LEU A 206 15.44 3.89 -4.22
CA LEU A 206 14.49 3.82 -5.34
C LEU A 206 13.28 4.74 -5.13
N ASN A 207 12.76 4.84 -3.89
CA ASN A 207 11.61 5.67 -3.57
C ASN A 207 11.87 7.17 -3.70
N ILE A 208 13.11 7.64 -3.46
CA ILE A 208 13.50 9.05 -3.69
C ILE A 208 13.18 9.46 -5.13
N ILE A 209 13.40 8.58 -6.09
CA ILE A 209 13.14 8.85 -7.51
C ILE A 209 11.71 8.42 -7.89
N GLY A 210 11.27 7.28 -7.36
CA GLY A 210 9.99 6.67 -7.69
C GLY A 210 8.80 7.51 -7.26
N LEU A 211 8.76 7.97 -6.00
CA LEU A 211 7.62 8.70 -5.46
C LEU A 211 7.33 9.99 -6.27
N PRO A 212 8.32 10.87 -6.56
CA PRO A 212 8.11 12.06 -7.38
C PRO A 212 7.62 11.75 -8.80
N VAL A 213 8.25 10.79 -9.47
CA VAL A 213 7.94 10.45 -10.86
C VAL A 213 6.51 9.93 -10.97
N ILE A 214 6.10 9.06 -10.05
CA ILE A 214 4.77 8.47 -10.06
C ILE A 214 3.71 9.52 -9.70
N SER A 215 3.91 10.30 -8.63
CA SER A 215 2.91 11.29 -8.20
C SER A 215 2.74 12.41 -9.22
N LEU A 216 3.83 12.95 -9.77
CA LEU A 216 3.77 13.96 -10.83
C LEU A 216 3.18 13.39 -12.11
N GLY A 217 3.58 12.17 -12.48
CA GLY A 217 3.01 11.48 -13.64
C GLY A 217 1.49 11.34 -13.54
N LEU A 218 0.97 10.94 -12.37
CA LEU A 218 -0.47 10.86 -12.12
C LEU A 218 -1.15 12.22 -12.18
N LEU A 219 -0.56 13.27 -11.58
CA LEU A 219 -1.10 14.63 -11.61
C LEU A 219 -1.23 15.16 -13.04
N ILE A 220 -0.21 14.93 -13.87
CA ILE A 220 -0.17 15.33 -15.27
C ILE A 220 -1.19 14.53 -16.08
N MET A 221 -1.15 13.19 -16.00
CA MET A 221 -2.01 12.30 -16.79
C MET A 221 -3.50 12.51 -16.48
N SER A 222 -3.85 12.73 -15.20
CA SER A 222 -5.25 12.98 -14.77
C SER A 222 -5.83 14.29 -15.31
N ASN A 223 -4.99 15.19 -15.81
CA ASN A 223 -5.39 16.48 -16.38
C ASN A 223 -5.11 16.58 -17.88
N GLN A 224 -4.54 15.55 -18.51
CA GLN A 224 -4.03 15.64 -19.86
C GLN A 224 -5.15 15.62 -20.91
N LYS A 225 -5.23 16.69 -21.72
CA LYS A 225 -6.29 16.86 -22.73
C LYS A 225 -6.23 15.83 -23.85
N SER A 226 -5.05 15.30 -24.17
CA SER A 226 -4.85 14.30 -25.21
C SER A 226 -5.26 12.89 -24.79
N LEU A 227 -5.33 12.62 -23.48
CA LEU A 227 -5.68 11.29 -22.95
C LEU A 227 -7.13 11.23 -22.47
N LEU A 228 -7.69 12.34 -21.96
CA LEU A 228 -9.01 12.37 -21.32
C LEU A 228 -9.94 13.42 -21.94
N SER A 229 -11.18 13.00 -22.24
CA SER A 229 -12.26 13.93 -22.57
C SER A 229 -12.60 14.81 -21.35
N LYS A 230 -13.24 15.96 -21.58
CA LYS A 230 -13.48 16.99 -20.54
C LYS A 230 -14.24 16.45 -19.32
N GLU A 231 -15.11 15.47 -19.52
CA GLU A 231 -15.97 14.85 -18.49
C GLU A 231 -15.22 13.88 -17.55
N TYR A 232 -14.06 13.37 -17.97
CA TYR A 232 -13.27 12.40 -17.18
C TYR A 232 -12.00 13.00 -16.56
N ARG A 233 -11.77 14.30 -16.76
CA ARG A 233 -10.67 15.02 -16.10
C ARG A 233 -11.00 15.28 -14.64
N ASN A 234 -9.96 15.48 -13.85
CA ASN A 234 -10.12 15.80 -12.45
C ASN A 234 -10.92 17.11 -12.24
N ASN A 235 -11.84 17.05 -11.29
CA ASN A 235 -12.51 18.24 -10.77
C ASN A 235 -11.53 19.11 -9.96
N TRP A 236 -11.90 20.36 -9.68
CA TRP A 236 -11.03 21.28 -8.93
C TRP A 236 -10.64 20.72 -7.53
N PHE A 237 -11.58 20.09 -6.82
CA PHE A 237 -11.31 19.40 -5.55
C PHE A 237 -10.33 18.23 -5.71
N GLU A 238 -10.49 17.41 -6.75
CA GLU A 238 -9.60 16.28 -7.03
C GLU A 238 -8.19 16.77 -7.37
N ASN A 239 -8.08 17.90 -8.08
CA ASN A 239 -6.79 18.53 -8.36
C ASN A 239 -6.13 19.12 -7.12
N ILE A 240 -6.87 19.75 -6.21
CA ILE A 240 -6.31 20.20 -4.94
C ILE A 240 -5.78 19.01 -4.14
N ALA A 241 -6.59 17.97 -3.99
CA ALA A 241 -6.21 16.77 -3.25
C ALA A 241 -4.98 16.09 -3.88
N LEU A 242 -4.96 15.94 -5.20
CA LEU A 242 -3.86 15.30 -5.92
C LEU A 242 -2.59 16.16 -5.91
N THR A 243 -2.72 17.48 -5.99
CA THR A 243 -1.58 18.41 -5.88
C THR A 243 -1.00 18.38 -4.47
N PHE A 244 -1.85 18.39 -3.44
CA PHE A 244 -1.43 18.24 -2.05
C PHE A 244 -0.71 16.90 -1.83
N ALA A 245 -1.31 15.79 -2.27
CA ALA A 245 -0.72 14.46 -2.18
C ALA A 245 0.63 14.37 -2.93
N THR A 246 0.73 15.02 -4.08
CA THR A 246 1.99 15.12 -4.84
C THR A 246 3.03 15.93 -4.08
N GLY A 247 2.66 17.07 -3.49
CA GLY A 247 3.54 17.86 -2.64
C GLY A 247 4.07 17.04 -1.45
N LEU A 248 3.23 16.23 -0.82
CA LEU A 248 3.65 15.32 0.24
C LEU A 248 4.61 14.24 -0.27
N ALA A 249 4.32 13.62 -1.41
CA ALA A 249 5.22 12.62 -2.01
C ALA A 249 6.61 13.19 -2.34
N LEU A 250 6.67 14.43 -2.86
CA LEU A 250 7.92 15.15 -3.10
C LEU A 250 8.68 15.43 -1.81
N TRP A 251 7.96 15.84 -0.77
CA TRP A 251 8.56 16.09 0.54
C TRP A 251 9.12 14.82 1.18
N VAL A 252 8.39 13.69 1.10
CA VAL A 252 8.87 12.38 1.57
C VAL A 252 10.12 11.96 0.81
N ALA A 253 10.13 12.12 -0.51
CA ALA A 253 11.31 11.83 -1.32
C ALA A 253 12.52 12.69 -0.92
N PHE A 254 12.29 13.98 -0.63
CA PHE A 254 13.33 14.86 -0.13
C PHE A 254 13.87 14.39 1.23
N GLN A 255 12.97 14.04 2.16
CA GLN A 255 13.36 13.54 3.49
C GLN A 255 14.18 12.25 3.40
N LEU A 256 13.73 11.28 2.62
CA LEU A 256 14.47 10.04 2.38
C LEU A 256 15.86 10.33 1.80
N GLY A 257 15.97 11.33 0.91
CA GLY A 257 17.25 11.80 0.37
C GLY A 257 18.17 12.41 1.42
N THR A 258 17.62 13.22 2.33
CA THR A 258 18.42 13.79 3.42
C THR A 258 18.91 12.72 4.39
N GLU A 259 18.05 11.77 4.78
CA GLU A 259 18.41 10.68 5.69
C GLU A 259 19.44 9.71 5.09
N LEU A 260 19.44 9.53 3.77
CA LEU A 260 20.43 8.70 3.06
C LEU A 260 21.82 9.35 2.97
N LEU A 261 21.91 10.68 3.11
CA LEU A 261 23.14 11.45 2.99
C LEU A 261 23.80 11.78 4.34
N THR A 262 23.10 11.56 5.45
CA THR A 262 23.56 11.78 6.83
C THR A 262 23.88 10.47 7.53
#